data_AF-A0A3D0US76-F1
#
_entry.id   AF-A0A3D0US76-F1
#
_cell.length_a   1.000
_cell.length_b   1.000
_cell.length_c   1.000
_cell.angle_alpha   90.00
_cell.angle_beta   90.00
_cell.angle_gamma   90.00
#
_symmetry.space_group_name_H-M   'P 1'
#
loop_
_entity.id
_entity.type
_entity.pdbx_description
1 polymer ?
#
loop_
_entity_poly.entity_id
_entity_poly.type
_entity_poly.pdbx_seq_one_letter_code
_entity_poly.pdbx_strand_id
1 'polypeptide(L)'
;MKVEGADETSLMNIINKLNPVVVVDESHNAETDLSVEMLQNLNPCFIFDLTATPRKNSNIISYVSSIELKKEHMVKLPVIVYNNHETADVISNALQLQKSLEIKAKELEDKG
;
A
#
# COMPACT_ATOMS: atom_id res chain seq x y z
N MET A 1 15.06 18.80 19.08
CA MET A 1 15.72 17.96 20.10
C MET A 1 16.90 17.28 19.40
N LYS A 2 18.05 17.04 20.03
CA LYS A 2 19.16 16.34 19.32
C LYS A 2 18.79 14.86 19.22
N VAL A 3 18.87 14.28 18.03
CA VAL A 3 18.63 12.84 17.84
C VAL A 3 19.77 12.08 18.49
N GLU A 4 19.44 11.15 19.38
CA GLU A 4 20.43 10.39 20.14
C GLU A 4 21.28 9.53 19.19
N GLY A 5 22.60 9.54 19.38
CA GLY A 5 23.55 8.83 18.49
C GLY A 5 23.83 9.49 17.13
N ALA A 6 23.12 10.55 16.75
CA ALA A 6 23.37 11.25 15.49
C ALA A 6 24.44 12.36 15.63
N ASP A 7 25.34 12.46 14.65
CA ASP A 7 26.31 13.56 14.55
C ASP A 7 25.60 14.91 14.53
N GLU A 8 26.20 15.91 15.18
CA GLU A 8 25.61 17.24 15.36
C GLU A 8 25.35 17.97 14.04
N THR A 9 26.15 17.69 13.01
CA THR A 9 26.03 18.25 11.66
C THR A 9 25.25 17.36 10.70
N SER A 10 24.73 16.22 11.17
CA SER A 10 23.97 15.30 10.34
C SER A 10 22.70 15.95 9.79
N LEU A 11 22.34 15.55 8.57
CA LEU A 11 21.09 15.95 7.93
C LEU A 11 19.87 15.63 8.80
N MET A 12 19.90 14.51 9.52
CA MET A 12 18.81 14.09 10.40
C MET A 12 18.54 15.12 11.52
N ASN A 13 19.60 15.66 12.14
CA ASN A 13 19.45 16.69 13.16
C ASN A 13 18.91 18.01 12.59
N ILE A 14 19.20 18.32 11.33
CA ILE A 14 18.62 19.48 10.64
C ILE A 14 17.12 19.23 10.42
N ILE A 15 16.75 18.10 9.83
CA ILE A 15 15.36 17.75 9.54
C ILE A 15 14.52 17.70 10.83
N ASN A 16 15.02 17.08 11.89
CA ASN A 16 14.35 17.03 13.21
C ASN A 16 13.97 18.43 13.72
N LYS A 17 14.85 19.42 13.53
CA LYS A 17 14.63 20.80 13.98
C LYS A 17 13.58 21.55 13.14
N LEU A 18 13.32 21.10 11.92
CA LEU A 18 12.34 21.74 11.03
C LEU A 18 10.89 21.40 11.41
N ASN A 19 10.67 20.40 12.28
CA ASN A 19 9.35 19.88 12.62
C ASN A 19 8.49 19.59 11.37
N PRO A 20 8.96 18.72 10.46
CA PRO A 20 8.37 18.60 9.13
C PRO A 20 6.98 17.99 9.15
N VAL A 21 6.23 18.21 8.07
CA VAL A 21 5.12 17.33 7.70
C VAL A 21 5.72 16.11 7.02
N VAL A 22 5.36 14.91 7.49
CA VAL A 22 5.84 13.66 6.93
C VAL A 22 4.68 12.96 6.23
N VAL A 23 4.88 12.62 4.96
CA VAL A 23 3.93 11.80 4.20
C VAL A 23 4.46 10.38 4.19
N VAL A 24 3.66 9.43 4.68
CA VAL A 24 4.01 8.01 4.70
C VAL A 24 3.15 7.31 3.68
N ASP A 25 3.79 6.81 2.62
CA ASP A 25 3.14 5.97 1.62
C ASP A 25 3.19 4.51 2.06
N GLU A 26 2.09 3.79 1.85
CA GLU A 26 1.87 2.41 2.29
C GLU A 26 2.22 2.18 3.77
N SER A 27 1.59 2.96 4.65
CA SER A 27 1.94 2.99 6.07
C SER A 27 1.85 1.64 6.78
N HIS A 28 1.14 0.65 6.26
CA HIS A 28 1.17 -0.72 6.79
C HIS A 28 2.57 -1.38 6.74
N ASN A 29 3.49 -0.90 5.90
CA ASN A 29 4.88 -1.35 5.85
C ASN A 29 5.80 -0.62 6.85
N ALA A 30 5.37 0.53 7.38
CA ALA A 30 6.12 1.33 8.34
C ALA A 30 5.82 0.92 9.81
N GLU A 31 5.63 -0.38 10.05
CA GLU A 31 5.25 -0.92 11.37
C GLU A 31 6.42 -1.46 12.19
N THR A 32 7.60 -1.58 11.57
CA THR A 32 8.77 -2.07 12.30
C THR A 32 9.21 -1.07 13.37
N ASP A 33 9.77 -1.57 14.47
CA ASP A 33 10.33 -0.74 15.55
C ASP A 33 11.30 0.33 14.99
N LEU A 34 12.10 -0.05 13.99
CA LEU A 34 13.04 0.86 13.32
C LEU A 34 12.32 1.96 12.53
N SER A 35 11.22 1.65 11.83
CA SER A 35 10.42 2.65 11.10
C SER A 35 9.77 3.64 12.06
N VAL A 36 9.26 3.14 13.19
CA VAL A 36 8.65 3.98 14.24
C VAL A 36 9.70 4.88 14.88
N GLU A 37 10.86 4.34 15.23
CA GLU A 37 11.99 5.09 15.77
C GLU A 37 12.45 6.18 14.78
N MET A 38 12.55 5.85 13.49
CA MET A 38 12.91 6.81 12.45
C MET A 38 11.90 7.96 12.36
N LEU A 39 10.59 7.64 12.34
CA LEU A 39 9.52 8.65 12.33
C LEU A 39 9.57 9.55 13.57
N GLN A 40 9.83 8.98 14.76
CA GLN A 40 10.00 9.75 15.99
C GLN A 40 11.23 10.67 15.90
N ASN A 41 12.33 10.16 15.35
CA ASN A 41 13.56 10.92 15.16
C ASN A 41 13.42 12.04 14.12
N LEU A 42 12.46 11.97 13.20
CA LEU A 42 12.14 13.10 12.31
C LEU A 42 11.43 14.25 13.03
N ASN A 43 10.89 14.01 14.23
CA ASN A 43 10.11 14.97 15.02
C ASN A 43 9.03 15.69 14.18
N PRO A 44 8.13 14.94 13.52
CA PRO A 44 7.12 15.52 12.64
C PRO A 44 6.09 16.35 13.41
N CYS A 45 5.63 17.45 12.82
CA CYS A 45 4.47 18.19 13.34
C CYS A 45 3.13 17.53 12.92
N PHE A 46 3.15 16.78 11.82
CA PHE A 46 2.00 16.06 11.29
C PHE A 46 2.47 14.87 10.45
N ILE A 47 1.78 13.74 10.58
CA ILE A 47 2.01 12.55 9.76
C ILE A 47 0.77 12.36 8.90
N PHE A 48 0.96 12.35 7.58
CA PHE A 48 -0.08 12.08 6.61
C PHE A 48 0.10 10.70 6.01
N ASP A 49 -0.72 9.75 6.47
CA ASP A 49 -0.70 8.37 6.01
C ASP A 49 -1.52 8.21 4.73
N LEU A 50 -0.87 7.73 3.68
CA LEU A 50 -1.49 7.28 2.43
C LEU A 50 -1.43 5.75 2.42
N THR A 51 -2.58 5.07 2.52
CA THR A 51 -2.63 3.61 2.54
C THR A 51 -4.00 3.11 2.08
N ALA A 52 -4.01 1.97 1.39
CA ALA A 52 -5.24 1.24 1.09
C ALA A 52 -5.76 0.42 2.29
N THR A 53 -4.90 0.17 3.28
CA THR A 53 -5.15 -0.68 4.46
C THR A 53 -4.87 0.12 5.73
N PRO A 54 -5.79 0.99 6.17
CA PRO A 54 -5.59 1.82 7.35
C PRO A 54 -5.48 0.96 8.63
N ARG A 55 -4.64 1.39 9.57
CA ARG A 55 -4.49 0.71 10.87
C ARG A 55 -5.70 1.00 11.76
N LYS A 56 -5.94 0.13 12.75
CA LYS A 56 -7.04 0.31 13.72
C LYS A 56 -6.97 1.62 14.52
N ASN A 57 -5.78 2.18 14.69
CA ASN A 57 -5.55 3.42 15.44
C ASN A 57 -5.26 4.63 14.53
N SER A 58 -5.57 4.53 13.23
CA SER A 58 -5.41 5.65 12.29
C SER A 58 -6.58 6.62 12.40
N ASN A 59 -6.30 7.93 12.36
CA ASN A 59 -7.31 8.96 12.22
C ASN A 59 -7.70 9.06 10.73
N ILE A 60 -8.80 8.41 10.34
CA ILE A 60 -9.24 8.39 8.94
C ILE A 60 -9.85 9.75 8.56
N ILE A 61 -9.18 10.48 7.66
CA ILE A 61 -9.65 11.77 7.14
C ILE A 61 -10.47 11.59 5.86
N SER A 62 -10.09 10.63 5.02
CA SER A 62 -10.77 10.32 3.76
C SER A 62 -10.64 8.82 3.46
N TYR A 63 -11.71 8.22 2.94
CA TYR A 63 -11.75 6.82 2.53
C TYR A 63 -12.55 6.70 1.25
N VAL A 64 -12.01 5.97 0.27
CA VAL A 64 -12.70 5.64 -0.98
C VAL A 64 -12.62 4.14 -1.19
N SER A 65 -13.76 3.50 -1.42
CA SER A 65 -13.80 2.05 -1.64
C SER A 65 -13.29 1.67 -3.05
N SER A 66 -12.78 0.46 -3.19
CA SER A 66 -12.39 -0.09 -4.50
C SER A 66 -13.57 -0.18 -5.49
N ILE A 67 -14.80 -0.32 -4.98
CA ILE A 67 -16.02 -0.36 -5.78
C ILE A 67 -16.32 1.01 -6.40
N GLU A 68 -16.18 2.08 -5.62
CA GLU A 68 -16.39 3.46 -6.10
C GLU A 68 -15.33 3.84 -7.13
N LEU A 69 -14.05 3.52 -6.88
CA LEU A 69 -12.97 3.76 -7.85
C LEU A 69 -13.22 3.00 -9.17
N LYS A 70 -13.77 1.78 -9.11
CA LYS A 70 -14.15 1.01 -10.31
C LYS A 70 -15.31 1.68 -11.06
N LYS A 71 -16.33 2.16 -10.33
CA LYS A 71 -17.49 2.84 -10.90
C LYS A 71 -17.07 4.11 -11.65
N GLU A 72 -16.15 4.88 -11.09
CA GLU A 72 -15.61 6.11 -11.69
C GLU A 72 -14.50 5.85 -12.71
N HIS A 73 -14.35 4.60 -13.18
CA HIS A 73 -13.35 4.20 -14.18
C HIS A 73 -11.89 4.56 -13.82
N MET A 74 -11.59 4.72 -12.53
CA MET A 74 -10.26 5.07 -12.02
C MET A 74 -9.33 3.86 -11.88
N VAL A 75 -9.87 2.64 -11.90
CA VAL A 75 -9.09 1.40 -11.82
C VAL A 75 -9.49 0.44 -12.93
N LYS A 76 -8.50 0.00 -13.72
CA LYS A 76 -8.66 -1.06 -14.72
C LYS A 76 -8.41 -2.42 -14.07
N LEU A 77 -9.32 -2.90 -13.24
CA LEU A 77 -9.21 -4.26 -12.70
C LEU A 77 -10.53 -5.03 -12.81
N PRO A 78 -10.55 -6.18 -13.50
CA PRO A 78 -11.41 -7.26 -13.06
C PRO A 78 -10.81 -7.80 -11.75
N VAL A 79 -11.20 -7.22 -10.61
CA VAL A 79 -10.90 -7.82 -9.30
C VAL A 79 -11.77 -9.07 -9.19
N ILE A 80 -11.16 -10.23 -9.44
CA ILE A 80 -11.80 -11.53 -9.36
C ILE A 80 -11.44 -12.12 -7.98
N VAL A 81 -12.34 -11.99 -7.02
CA VAL A 81 -12.18 -12.57 -5.68
C VAL A 81 -13.20 -13.70 -5.53
N TYR A 82 -12.69 -14.93 -5.41
CA TYR A 82 -13.49 -16.11 -5.10
C TYR A 82 -13.12 -16.62 -3.72
N ASN A 83 -14.13 -16.86 -2.89
CA ASN A 83 -13.94 -17.58 -1.64
C ASN A 83 -13.89 -19.07 -1.95
N ASN A 84 -12.73 -19.70 -1.80
CA ASN A 84 -12.53 -21.13 -2.04
C ASN A 84 -12.31 -21.82 -0.69
N HIS A 85 -13.03 -22.91 -0.44
CA HIS A 85 -13.02 -23.59 0.85
C HIS A 85 -11.87 -24.61 0.97
N GLU A 86 -11.42 -25.18 -0.13
CA GLU A 86 -10.34 -26.18 -0.17
C GLU A 86 -9.22 -25.78 -1.13
N THR A 87 -7.98 -26.18 -0.80
CA THR A 87 -6.80 -25.90 -1.64
C THR A 87 -6.91 -26.54 -3.02
N ALA A 88 -7.54 -27.71 -3.13
CA ALA A 88 -7.75 -28.40 -4.40
C ALA A 88 -8.61 -27.56 -5.36
N ASP A 89 -9.66 -26.91 -4.84
CA ASP A 89 -10.54 -26.03 -5.61
C ASP A 89 -9.79 -24.79 -6.09
N VAL A 90 -8.94 -24.20 -5.24
CA VAL A 90 -8.08 -23.06 -5.61
C VAL A 90 -7.21 -23.42 -6.81
N ILE A 91 -6.53 -24.57 -6.76
CA ILE A 91 -5.62 -25.01 -7.83
C ILE A 91 -6.41 -25.29 -9.11
N SER A 92 -7.55 -25.99 -9.00
CA SER A 92 -8.41 -26.30 -10.15
C SER A 92 -8.93 -25.02 -10.84
N ASN A 93 -9.45 -24.08 -10.04
CA ASN A 93 -9.97 -22.81 -10.53
C ASN A 93 -8.88 -21.94 -11.17
N ALA A 94 -7.67 -21.91 -10.58
CA ALA A 94 -6.53 -21.20 -11.16
C ALA A 94 -6.12 -21.80 -12.52
N LEU A 95 -6.05 -23.13 -12.64
CA LEU A 95 -5.73 -23.81 -13.90
C LEU A 95 -6.80 -23.57 -14.98
N GLN A 96 -8.08 -23.59 -14.61
CA GLN A 96 -9.17 -23.25 -15.53
C GLN A 96 -9.08 -21.81 -16.00
N LEU A 97 -8.86 -20.87 -15.07
CA LEU A 97 -8.74 -19.45 -15.39
C LEU A 97 -7.54 -19.20 -16.32
N GLN A 98 -6.38 -19.80 -16.02
CA GLN A 98 -5.21 -19.73 -16.88
C GLN A 98 -5.54 -20.19 -18.31
N LYS A 99 -6.12 -21.38 -18.48
CA LYS A 99 -6.48 -21.91 -19.81
C LYS A 99 -7.45 -20.99 -20.55
N SER A 100 -8.45 -20.47 -19.85
CA SER A 100 -9.41 -19.53 -20.44
C SER A 100 -8.74 -18.24 -20.90
N LEU A 101 -7.82 -17.70 -20.11
CA LEU A 101 -7.04 -16.50 -20.47
C LEU A 101 -6.10 -16.77 -21.65
N GLU A 102 -5.43 -17.93 -21.70
CA GLU A 102 -4.57 -18.32 -22.83
C GLU A 102 -5.34 -18.43 -24.14
N ILE A 103 -6.53 -19.04 -24.11
CA ILE A 103 -7.42 -19.11 -25.28
C ILE A 103 -7.78 -17.71 -25.73
N LYS A 104 -8.22 -16.87 -24.80
CA LYS A 104 -8.65 -15.50 -25.10
C LYS A 104 -7.49 -14.62 -25.59
N ALA A 105 -6.28 -14.84 -25.09
CA ALA A 105 -5.08 -14.14 -25.55
C ALA A 105 -4.76 -14.51 -27.00
N LYS A 106 -4.79 -15.80 -27.36
CA LYS A 106 -4.61 -16.27 -28.74
C LYS A 106 -5.67 -15.72 -29.68
N GLU A 107 -6.93 -15.74 -29.27
CA GLU A 107 -8.02 -15.14 -30.05
C GLU A 107 -7.87 -13.64 -30.27
N LEU A 108 -7.24 -12.93 -29.33
CA LEU A 108 -6.94 -11.50 -29.47
C LEU A 108 -5.74 -11.27 -30.40
N GLU A 109 -4.68 -12.05 -30.25
CA GLU A 109 -3.50 -12.03 -31.14
C GLU A 109 -3.87 -12.33 -32.59
N ASP A 110 -4.75 -13.31 -32.83
CA ASP A 110 -5.27 -13.63 -34.16
C ASP A 110 -6.14 -12.51 -34.76
N LYS A 111 -6.66 -11.59 -33.91
CA LYS A 111 -7.51 -10.46 -34.30
C LYS A 111 -6.75 -9.13 -34.41
N GLY A 112 -5.48 -9.05 -34.03
CA GLY A 112 -4.62 -7.85 -34.15
C GLY A 112 -3.71 -7.60 -32.95
#